data_AF-A0A7S4L4H5-F1
#
_entry.id   AF-A0A7S4L4H5-F1
#
_cell.length_a   1.000
_cell.length_b   1.000
_cell.length_c   1.000
_cell.angle_alpha   90.00
_cell.angle_beta   90.00
_cell.angle_gamma   90.00
#
_symmetry.space_group_name_H-M   'P 1'
#
loop_
_entity.id
_entity.type
_entity.pdbx_description
1 polymer ?
#
loop_
_entity_poly.entity_id
_entity_poly.type
_entity_poly.pdbx_seq_one_letter_code
_entity_poly.pdbx_strand_id
1 'polypeptide(L)'
;YTAQEGRFQNHMYALSGVFKRWISGLPTPILGSLSDENIAQLEAKPLEAYEIIYANLPSATADLFRWVMRLLGRVAMEVEKNRMTAENLAIVFAPIMIAFPADDPMRGVALNKVIVAALKLTIETTIELLKKEEKKPNLIPSSSSSSSSSSSSS
;
A
#
# COMPACT_ATOMS: atom_id res chain seq x y z
N TYR A 1 -11.39 24.26 -21.00
CA TYR A 1 -11.79 23.37 -19.89
C TYR A 1 -13.03 22.62 -20.34
N THR A 2 -12.89 21.44 -20.93
CA THR A 2 -13.95 20.79 -21.73
C THR A 2 -14.74 19.77 -20.91
N ALA A 3 -16.04 19.68 -21.18
CA ALA A 3 -17.01 18.84 -20.45
C ALA A 3 -16.71 17.33 -20.42
N GLN A 4 -15.75 16.85 -21.22
CA GLN A 4 -15.27 15.47 -21.21
C GLN A 4 -14.37 15.21 -19.99
N GLU A 5 -13.46 16.14 -19.67
CA GLU A 5 -12.57 16.06 -18.50
C GLU A 5 -13.38 15.92 -17.19
N GLY A 6 -14.45 16.70 -17.06
CA GLY A 6 -15.35 16.64 -15.90
C GLY A 6 -16.09 15.30 -15.76
N ARG A 7 -16.41 14.61 -16.86
CA ARG A 7 -17.00 13.26 -16.80
C ARG A 7 -15.98 12.24 -16.34
N PHE A 8 -14.74 12.28 -16.84
CA PHE A 8 -13.69 11.35 -16.41
C PHE A 8 -13.33 11.50 -14.92
N GLN A 9 -13.26 12.74 -14.43
CA GLN A 9 -13.06 13.02 -12.99
C GLN A 9 -14.16 12.40 -12.14
N ASN A 10 -15.43 12.52 -12.55
CA ASN A 10 -16.56 11.90 -11.83
C ASN A 10 -16.44 10.37 -11.76
N HIS A 11 -15.98 9.72 -12.83
CA HIS A 11 -15.75 8.26 -12.81
C HIS A 11 -14.57 7.87 -11.91
N MET A 12 -13.49 8.67 -11.87
CA MET A 12 -12.35 8.43 -10.99
C MET A 12 -12.73 8.57 -9.51
N TYR A 13 -13.48 9.61 -9.15
CA TYR A 13 -13.99 9.78 -7.79
C TYR A 13 -14.96 8.66 -7.41
N ALA A 14 -15.85 8.25 -8.32
CA ALA A 14 -16.74 7.12 -8.10
C ALA A 14 -15.97 5.82 -7.85
N LEU A 15 -14.96 5.51 -8.67
CA LEU A 15 -14.12 4.32 -8.50
C LEU A 15 -13.40 4.32 -7.13
N SER A 16 -12.84 5.46 -6.73
CA SER A 16 -12.20 5.61 -5.42
C SER A 16 -13.20 5.41 -4.27
N GLY A 17 -14.43 5.88 -4.44
CA GLY A 17 -15.52 5.71 -3.49
C GLY A 17 -15.94 4.24 -3.35
N VAL A 18 -16.13 3.55 -4.48
CA VAL A 18 -16.45 2.11 -4.52
C VAL A 18 -15.34 1.31 -3.86
N PHE A 19 -14.09 1.63 -4.16
CA PHE A 19 -12.94 0.95 -3.58
C PHE A 19 -12.88 1.10 -2.05
N LYS A 20 -13.04 2.32 -1.53
CA LYS A 20 -13.10 2.57 -0.08
C LYS A 20 -14.28 1.85 0.57
N ARG A 21 -15.46 1.88 -0.06
CA ARG A 21 -16.65 1.19 0.43
C ARG A 21 -16.48 -0.33 0.44
N TRP A 22 -15.79 -0.89 -0.54
CA TRP A 22 -15.49 -2.32 -0.60
C TRP A 22 -14.59 -2.74 0.58
N ILE A 23 -13.52 -1.98 0.87
CA ILE A 23 -12.66 -2.22 2.04
C ILE A 23 -13.46 -2.15 3.34
N SER A 24 -14.27 -1.11 3.53
CA SER A 24 -15.07 -0.95 4.76
C SER A 24 -16.19 -1.98 4.90
N GLY A 25 -16.57 -2.64 3.80
CA GLY A 25 -17.65 -3.63 3.75
C GLY A 25 -17.19 -5.06 3.96
N LEU A 26 -15.90 -5.30 4.21
CA LEU A 26 -15.39 -6.64 4.51
C LEU A 26 -15.96 -7.15 5.84
N PRO A 27 -16.26 -8.46 5.97
CA PRO A 27 -16.78 -9.04 7.22
C PRO A 27 -15.87 -8.83 8.43
N THR A 28 -14.57 -8.76 8.17
CA THR A 28 -13.54 -8.42 9.16
C THR A 28 -12.67 -7.32 8.57
N PRO A 29 -12.40 -6.23 9.30
CA PRO A 29 -11.49 -5.19 8.83
C PRO A 29 -10.09 -5.76 8.53
N ILE A 30 -9.37 -5.15 7.60
CA ILE A 30 -8.07 -5.66 7.13
C ILE A 30 -7.05 -5.78 8.28
N LEU A 31 -7.06 -4.84 9.23
CA LEU A 31 -6.22 -4.86 10.42
C LEU A 31 -6.96 -5.40 11.66
N GLY A 32 -8.14 -5.98 11.48
CA GLY A 32 -8.99 -6.47 12.58
C GLY A 32 -8.43 -7.68 13.33
N SER A 33 -7.40 -8.35 12.78
CA SER A 33 -6.70 -9.45 13.46
C SER A 33 -5.56 -9.00 14.38
N LEU A 34 -5.22 -7.70 14.39
CA LEU A 34 -4.18 -7.19 15.29
C LEU A 34 -4.69 -7.18 16.74
N SER A 35 -3.91 -7.76 17.65
CA SER A 35 -4.19 -7.71 19.08
C SER A 35 -3.81 -6.35 19.69
N ASP A 36 -4.31 -6.07 20.90
CA ASP A 36 -3.89 -4.88 21.66
C ASP A 36 -2.37 -4.82 21.88
N GLU A 37 -1.73 -5.97 22.04
CA GLU A 37 -0.26 -6.06 22.15
C GLU A 37 0.41 -5.62 20.85
N ASN A 38 -0.12 -6.02 19.70
CA ASN A 38 0.40 -5.59 18.40
C ASN A 38 0.23 -4.08 18.23
N ILE A 39 -0.89 -3.50 18.67
CA ILE A 39 -1.11 -2.05 18.65
C ILE A 39 -0.09 -1.33 19.55
N ALA A 40 0.14 -1.83 20.76
CA ALA A 40 1.15 -1.28 21.66
C ALA A 40 2.57 -1.36 21.06
N GLN A 41 2.89 -2.45 20.36
CA GLN A 41 4.16 -2.57 19.63
C GLN A 41 4.27 -1.56 18.49
N LEU A 42 3.20 -1.35 17.72
CA LEU A 42 3.17 -0.32 16.66
C LEU A 42 3.36 1.09 17.21
N GLU A 43 2.81 1.38 18.39
CA GLU A 43 2.99 2.68 19.06
C GLU A 43 4.43 2.85 19.58
N ALA A 44 5.01 1.81 20.18
CA ALA A 44 6.36 1.85 20.73
C ALA A 44 7.45 1.82 19.65
N LYS A 45 7.21 1.11 18.54
CA LYS A 45 8.18 0.85 17.47
C LYS A 45 7.58 1.16 16.08
N PRO A 46 7.24 2.43 15.82
CA PRO A 46 6.57 2.79 14.56
C PRO A 46 7.42 2.44 13.32
N LEU A 47 8.75 2.52 13.40
CA LEU A 47 9.65 2.20 12.28
C LEU A 47 9.62 0.71 11.87
N GLU A 48 9.16 -0.18 12.75
CA GLU A 48 9.00 -1.62 12.49
C GLU A 48 7.56 -1.96 12.06
N ALA A 49 6.72 -0.95 11.76
CA ALA A 49 5.30 -1.15 11.49
C ALA A 49 5.03 -2.12 10.33
N TYR A 50 5.84 -2.07 9.28
CA TYR A 50 5.71 -2.97 8.13
C TYR A 50 5.86 -4.43 8.60
N GLU A 51 6.94 -4.76 9.28
CA GLU A 51 7.27 -6.09 9.78
C GLU A 51 6.22 -6.57 10.80
N ILE A 52 5.85 -5.71 11.76
CA ILE A 52 4.86 -6.03 12.80
C ILE A 52 3.50 -6.38 12.18
N ILE A 53 3.02 -5.60 11.21
CA ILE A 53 1.73 -5.87 10.57
C ILE A 53 1.78 -7.20 9.80
N TYR A 54 2.79 -7.41 8.94
CA TYR A 54 2.85 -8.62 8.12
C TYR A 54 3.12 -9.90 8.93
N ALA A 55 3.79 -9.81 10.07
CA ALA A 55 4.02 -10.96 10.96
C ALA A 55 2.73 -11.43 11.67
N ASN A 56 1.74 -10.54 11.82
CA ASN A 56 0.57 -10.78 12.65
C ASN A 56 -0.75 -10.90 11.87
N LEU A 57 -0.74 -10.62 10.56
CA LEU A 57 -1.92 -10.83 9.72
C LEU A 57 -1.99 -12.28 9.22
N PRO A 58 -3.20 -12.90 9.18
CA PRO A 58 -3.41 -14.16 8.49
C PRO A 58 -3.00 -14.05 7.01
N SER A 59 -2.47 -15.13 6.41
CA SER A 59 -1.92 -15.11 5.03
C SER A 59 -2.84 -14.43 4.01
N ALA A 60 -4.13 -14.77 4.00
CA ALA A 60 -5.09 -14.20 3.04
C ALA A 60 -5.24 -12.67 3.22
N THR A 61 -5.37 -12.22 4.47
CA THR A 61 -5.48 -10.78 4.79
C THR A 61 -4.16 -10.05 4.57
N ALA A 62 -3.02 -10.71 4.82
CA ALA A 62 -1.69 -10.17 4.55
C ALA A 62 -1.47 -9.96 3.04
N ASP A 63 -1.92 -10.88 2.19
CA ASP A 63 -1.83 -10.75 0.74
C ASP A 63 -2.73 -9.62 0.22
N LEU A 64 -3.96 -9.52 0.74
CA LEU A 64 -4.84 -8.39 0.45
C LEU A 64 -4.21 -7.06 0.90
N PHE A 65 -3.71 -6.99 2.13
CA PHE A 65 -3.06 -5.81 2.67
C PHE A 65 -1.83 -5.42 1.82
N ARG A 66 -1.01 -6.39 1.41
CA ARG A 66 0.11 -6.17 0.48
C ARG A 66 -0.33 -5.58 -0.84
N TRP A 67 -1.39 -6.12 -1.43
CA TRP A 67 -1.93 -5.58 -2.66
C TRP A 67 -2.42 -4.14 -2.49
N VAL A 68 -3.15 -3.84 -1.40
CA VAL A 68 -3.62 -2.49 -1.10
C VAL A 68 -2.44 -1.53 -0.87
N MET A 69 -1.44 -1.91 -0.06
CA MET A 69 -0.26 -1.07 0.18
C MET A 69 0.52 -0.79 -1.10
N ARG A 70 0.65 -1.77 -2.00
CA ARG A 70 1.28 -1.56 -3.32
C ARG A 70 0.47 -0.60 -4.19
N LEU A 71 -0.87 -0.70 -4.19
CA LEU A 71 -1.73 0.24 -4.89
C LEU A 71 -1.58 1.66 -4.32
N LEU A 72 -1.66 1.83 -3.00
CA LEU A 72 -1.49 3.13 -2.34
C LEU A 72 -0.09 3.70 -2.56
N GLY A 73 0.94 2.86 -2.54
CA GLY A 73 2.31 3.26 -2.87
C GLY A 73 2.42 3.81 -4.29
N ARG A 74 1.81 3.15 -5.29
CA ARG A 74 1.76 3.67 -6.67
C ARG A 74 0.99 4.99 -6.76
N VAL A 75 -0.12 5.14 -6.04
CA VAL A 75 -0.86 6.41 -5.97
C VAL A 75 0.02 7.51 -5.36
N ALA A 76 0.71 7.25 -4.26
CA ALA A 76 1.59 8.20 -3.60
C ALA A 76 2.83 8.59 -4.43
N MET A 77 3.30 7.71 -5.31
CA MET A 77 4.38 8.04 -6.26
C MET A 77 3.96 9.09 -7.29
N GLU A 78 2.67 9.22 -7.58
CA GLU A 78 2.09 10.21 -8.50
C GLU A 78 1.62 11.49 -7.78
N VAL A 79 2.21 11.80 -6.62
CA VAL A 79 1.84 12.94 -5.75
C VAL A 79 1.81 14.28 -6.49
N GLU A 80 2.69 14.48 -7.47
CA GLU A 80 2.71 15.71 -8.28
C GLU A 80 1.42 15.92 -9.08
N LYS A 81 0.73 14.84 -9.47
CA LYS A 81 -0.50 14.88 -10.27
C LYS A 81 -1.76 14.79 -9.39
N ASN A 82 -1.76 13.94 -8.37
CA ASN A 82 -2.97 13.65 -7.58
C ASN A 82 -2.99 14.30 -6.18
N ARG A 83 -1.86 14.89 -5.73
CA ARG A 83 -1.69 15.53 -4.41
C ARG A 83 -1.91 14.62 -3.20
N MET A 84 -1.93 13.30 -3.40
CA MET A 84 -2.09 12.31 -2.34
C MET A 84 -0.72 11.85 -1.84
N THR A 85 -0.28 12.40 -0.71
CA THR A 85 0.90 11.91 0.00
C THR A 85 0.60 10.58 0.71
N ALA A 86 1.63 9.85 1.13
CA ALA A 86 1.49 8.66 1.97
C ALA A 86 0.68 8.97 3.25
N GLU A 87 0.90 10.15 3.82
CA GLU A 87 0.17 10.64 5.00
C GLU A 87 -1.32 10.88 4.70
N ASN A 88 -1.66 11.56 3.61
CA ASN A 88 -3.06 11.79 3.22
C ASN A 88 -3.79 10.46 2.97
N LEU A 89 -3.11 9.49 2.34
CA LEU A 89 -3.67 8.16 2.13
C LEU A 89 -3.85 7.43 3.46
N ALA A 90 -2.86 7.43 4.35
CA ALA A 90 -2.97 6.79 5.67
C ALA A 90 -4.16 7.35 6.47
N ILE A 91 -4.37 8.67 6.47
CA ILE A 91 -5.50 9.31 7.16
C ILE A 91 -6.85 8.84 6.61
N VAL A 92 -6.98 8.72 5.30
CA VAL A 92 -8.23 8.31 4.65
C VAL A 92 -8.50 6.81 4.83
N PHE A 93 -7.45 5.98 4.82
CA PHE A 93 -7.59 4.53 4.83
C PHE A 93 -7.56 3.90 6.24
N ALA A 94 -6.90 4.52 7.22
CA ALA A 94 -6.89 4.02 8.60
C ALA A 94 -8.28 3.70 9.16
N PRO A 95 -9.26 4.62 9.15
CA PRO A 95 -10.55 4.37 9.79
C PRO A 95 -11.39 3.27 9.10
N ILE A 96 -11.09 2.92 7.85
CA ILE A 96 -11.78 1.84 7.13
C ILE A 96 -11.06 0.49 7.22
N MET A 97 -9.84 0.46 7.78
CA MET A 97 -9.03 -0.75 7.93
C MET A 97 -9.09 -1.36 9.34
N ILE A 98 -9.64 -0.65 10.33
CA ILE A 98 -9.74 -1.10 11.74
C ILE A 98 -11.18 -1.20 12.21
N ALA A 99 -11.41 -2.02 13.25
CA ALA A 99 -12.64 -1.99 14.04
C ALA A 99 -12.50 -0.96 15.16
N PHE A 100 -13.43 -0.02 15.26
CA PHE A 100 -13.48 0.90 16.39
C PHE A 100 -14.31 0.28 17.54
N PRO A 101 -13.83 0.34 18.80
CA PRO A 101 -14.68 0.09 19.95
C PRO A 101 -15.81 1.12 19.99
N ALA A 102 -17.06 0.70 19.83
CA ALA A 102 -18.21 1.60 19.80
C ALA A 102 -18.55 2.18 21.19
N ASP A 103 -18.03 1.54 22.23
CA ASP A 103 -18.22 1.82 23.65
C ASP A 103 -17.16 2.77 24.25
N ASP A 104 -16.02 2.97 23.58
CA ASP A 104 -14.96 3.87 24.03
C ASP A 104 -14.41 4.75 22.88
N PRO A 105 -15.00 5.94 22.67
CA PRO A 105 -14.55 6.88 21.65
C PRO A 105 -13.11 7.36 21.84
N MET A 106 -12.62 7.48 23.08
CA MET A 106 -11.27 7.95 23.37
C MET A 106 -10.23 6.90 22.97
N ARG A 107 -10.50 5.64 23.27
CA ARG A 107 -9.71 4.51 22.79
C ARG A 107 -9.74 4.42 21.26
N GLY A 108 -10.90 4.71 20.64
CA GLY A 108 -11.01 4.78 19.18
C GLY A 108 -10.08 5.83 18.57
N VAL A 109 -10.03 7.05 19.12
CA VAL A 109 -9.12 8.11 18.65
C VAL A 109 -7.65 7.72 18.81
N ALA A 110 -7.28 7.15 19.96
CA ALA A 110 -5.91 6.69 20.22
C ALA A 110 -5.48 5.59 19.23
N LEU A 111 -6.33 4.57 19.04
CA LEU A 111 -6.11 3.50 18.08
C LEU A 111 -5.93 4.04 16.66
N ASN A 112 -6.80 4.96 16.23
CA ASN A 112 -6.69 5.56 14.90
C ASN A 112 -5.35 6.27 14.70
N LYS A 113 -4.88 7.01 15.71
CA LYS A 113 -3.59 7.72 15.63
C LYS A 113 -2.42 6.76 15.41
N VAL A 114 -2.38 5.66 16.16
CA VAL A 114 -1.33 4.63 16.02
C VAL A 114 -1.38 4.01 14.63
N ILE A 115 -2.58 3.70 14.14
CA ILE A 115 -2.78 3.04 12.84
C ILE A 115 -2.45 3.97 11.68
N VAL A 116 -2.80 5.25 11.76
CA VAL A 116 -2.40 6.26 10.75
C VAL A 116 -0.87 6.31 10.64
N ALA A 117 -0.16 6.34 11.77
CA ALA A 117 1.30 6.36 11.77
C ALA A 117 1.89 5.06 11.17
N ALA A 118 1.37 3.90 11.57
CA ALA A 118 1.80 2.60 11.08
C ALA A 118 1.55 2.45 9.56
N LEU A 119 0.37 2.87 9.07
CA LEU A 119 0.03 2.83 7.64
C LEU A 119 0.91 3.77 6.83
N LYS A 120 1.18 4.98 7.32
CA LYS A 120 2.08 5.93 6.64
C LYS A 120 3.44 5.28 6.39
N LEU A 121 4.06 4.73 7.43
CA LEU A 121 5.37 4.09 7.34
C LEU A 121 5.33 2.86 6.44
N THR A 122 4.27 2.04 6.53
CA THR A 122 4.09 0.89 5.65
C THR A 122 3.98 1.28 4.17
N ILE A 123 3.28 2.37 3.85
CA ILE A 123 3.19 2.92 2.49
C ILE A 123 4.57 3.41 2.03
N GLU A 124 5.29 4.15 2.86
CA GLU A 124 6.65 4.65 2.55
C GLU A 124 7.62 3.50 2.28
N THR A 125 7.67 2.48 3.15
CA THR A 125 8.45 1.25 2.92
C THR A 125 8.04 0.57 1.61
N THR A 126 6.75 0.49 1.31
CA THR A 126 6.25 -0.12 0.07
C THR A 126 6.70 0.66 -1.18
N ILE A 127 6.74 1.99 -1.13
CA ILE A 127 7.26 2.84 -2.22
C ILE A 127 8.74 2.54 -2.46
N GLU A 128 9.54 2.41 -1.41
CA GLU A 128 10.96 2.04 -1.56
C GLU A 128 11.15 0.67 -2.20
N LEU A 129 10.32 -0.30 -1.83
CA LEU A 129 10.34 -1.64 -2.43
C LEU A 129 9.97 -1.59 -3.91
N LEU A 130 8.91 -0.85 -4.28
CA LEU A 130 8.50 -0.66 -5.67
C LEU A 130 9.61 -0.02 -6.52
N LYS A 131 10.26 1.03 -6.00
CA LYS A 131 11.41 1.68 -6.68
C LYS A 131 12.60 0.73 -6.86
N LYS A 132 12.82 -0.21 -5.93
CA LYS A 132 13.87 -1.23 -6.05
C LYS A 132 13.51 -2.29 -7.09
N GLU A 133 12.23 -2.67 -7.22
CA GLU A 133 11.74 -3.59 -8.26
C GLU A 133 11.92 -3.01 -9.66
N GLU A 134 11.60 -1.73 -9.87
CA GLU A 134 11.74 -1.05 -11.18
C GLU A 134 13.21 -0.95 -11.64
N LYS A 135 14.15 -0.90 -10.69
CA LYS A 135 15.60 -0.85 -10.97
C LYS A 135 16.20 -2.22 -11.32
N LYS A 136 15.47 -3.33 -11.15
CA LYS A 136 15.90 -4.66 -11.59
C LYS A 136 15.31 -4.93 -12.97
N PRO A 137 15.99 -4.57 -14.09
CA PRO A 137 15.47 -4.91 -15.40
C PRO A 137 15.34 -6.44 -15.52
N ASN A 138 14.24 -6.89 -16.13
CA ASN A 138 13.99 -8.28 -16.49
C ASN A 138 15.23 -8.86 -17.20
N LEU A 139 15.99 -9.69 -16.49
CA LEU A 139 17.04 -10.53 -17.05
C LEU A 139 16.36 -11.64 -17.87
N ILE A 140 15.94 -11.32 -19.08
CA ILE A 140 15.71 -12.35 -20.10
C ILE A 140 17.10 -12.87 -20.47
N PRO A 141 17.43 -14.16 -20.30
CA PRO A 141 18.69 -14.69 -20.77
C PRO A 141 18.63 -14.70 -22.30
N SER A 142 19.33 -13.77 -22.95
CA SER A 142 19.62 -13.86 -24.37
C SER A 142 20.53 -15.07 -24.58
N SER A 143 19.93 -16.16 -25.07
CA SER A 143 20.63 -17.34 -25.54
C SER A 143 21.70 -16.93 -26.55
N SER A 144 22.96 -17.07 -26.15
CA SER A 144 24.14 -16.97 -26.99
C SER A 144 24.15 -18.11 -28.02
N SER A 145 23.88 -17.81 -29.29
CA SER A 145 24.33 -18.66 -30.40
C SER A 145 25.64 -18.09 -30.94
N SER A 146 26.72 -18.73 -30.52
CA SER A 146 28.08 -18.59 -31.01
C SER A 146 28.21 -18.91 -32.50
N SER A 147 28.84 -18.02 -33.27
CA SER A 147 29.47 -18.37 -34.55
C SER A 147 30.92 -17.89 -34.55
N SER A 148 31.82 -18.84 -34.29
CA SER A 148 33.27 -18.69 -34.35
C SER A 148 33.81 -18.87 -35.77
N SER A 149 34.79 -18.02 -36.11
CA SER A 149 35.96 -18.24 -37.01
C SER A 149 35.69 -18.51 -38.51
N SER A 150 36.48 -18.04 -39.47
CA SER A 150 37.90 -17.65 -39.48
C SER A 150 38.22 -16.86 -40.76
N SER A 151 39.03 -15.82 -40.63
CA SER A 151 39.76 -15.16 -41.72
C SER A 151 41.17 -15.76 -41.85
N SER A 152 41.55 -16.21 -43.04
CA SER A 152 42.96 -16.40 -43.42
C SER A 152 43.20 -15.89 -44.84
N SER A 153 44.09 -14.91 -44.93
CA SER A 153 44.61 -14.27 -46.13
C SER A 153 45.83 -15.04 -46.64
N SER A 154 45.90 -15.32 -47.95
CA SER A 154 47.07 -15.29 -48.85
C SER A 154 46.74 -16.08 -50.12
#